data_AF-A0A916V1I8-F1
#
_entry.id   AF-A0A916V1I8-F1
#
_cell.length_a   1.000
_cell.length_b   1.000
_cell.length_c   1.000
_cell.angle_alpha   90.00
_cell.angle_beta   90.00
_cell.angle_gamma   90.00
#
_symmetry.space_group_name_H-M   'P 1'
#
loop_
_entity.id
_entity.type
_entity.pdbx_description
1 polymer ?
#
loop_
_entity_poly.entity_id
_entity_poly.type
_entity_poly.pdbx_seq_one_letter_code
_entity_poly.pdbx_strand_id
1 'polypeptide(L)' 'MKTAIKKLARVAALCSALTALSGCASISTVQPWEKGTLARPEMTFGGDKLEARFNEHIYTSREAASGGSSVGGGGCGCN' A
#
# COMPACT_ATOMS: atom_id res chain seq x y z
N MET A 1 -51.18 -4.89 2.52
CA MET A 1 -50.12 -5.75 1.92
C MET A 1 -48.95 -4.95 1.32
N LYS A 2 -49.16 -3.98 0.42
CA LYS A 2 -48.07 -3.21 -0.23
C LYS A 2 -47.16 -2.44 0.75
N THR A 3 -47.69 -1.97 1.88
CA THR A 3 -46.93 -1.27 2.93
C THR A 3 -46.00 -2.20 3.73
N ALA A 4 -46.38 -3.46 3.94
CA ALA A 4 -45.56 -4.46 4.61
C ALA A 4 -44.35 -4.86 3.74
N ILE A 5 -44.56 -5.02 2.43
CA ILE A 5 -43.49 -5.32 1.46
C ILE A 5 -42.46 -4.19 1.40
N LYS A 6 -42.90 -2.93 1.39
CA LYS A 6 -41.99 -1.76 1.42
C LYS A 6 -41.18 -1.69 2.72
N LYS A 7 -41.77 -2.06 3.86
CA LYS A 7 -41.05 -2.12 5.15
C LYS A 7 -39.99 -3.22 5.15
N LEU A 8 -40.34 -4.40 4.63
CA LEU A 8 -39.41 -5.53 4.53
C LEU A 8 -38.22 -5.23 3.61
N ALA A 9 -38.47 -4.57 2.47
CA ALA A 9 -37.41 -4.14 1.55
C ALA A 9 -36.46 -3.12 2.18
N ARG A 10 -36.97 -2.18 2.99
CA ARG A 10 -36.13 -1.21 3.73
C ARG A 10 -35.26 -1.89 4.78
N VAL A 11 -35.81 -2.87 5.52
CA VAL A 11 -35.05 -3.64 6.50
C VAL A 11 -33.96 -4.46 5.82
N ALA A 12 -34.27 -5.13 4.71
CA ALA A 12 -33.28 -5.90 3.95
C ALA A 12 -32.14 -5.01 3.40
N ALA A 13 -32.46 -3.82 2.88
CA ALA A 13 -31.47 -2.86 2.42
C ALA A 13 -30.55 -2.36 3.55
N LEU A 14 -31.12 -2.10 4.74
CA LEU A 14 -30.35 -1.68 5.91
C LEU A 14 -29.40 -2.78 6.40
N CYS A 15 -29.87 -4.04 6.47
CA CYS A 15 -29.04 -5.18 6.85
C CYS A 15 -27.89 -5.40 5.87
N SER A 16 -28.14 -5.28 4.56
CA SER A 16 -27.10 -5.39 3.54
C SER A 16 -26.01 -4.31 3.69
N ALA A 17 -26.41 -3.05 3.95
CA ALA A 17 -25.47 -1.96 4.20
C ALA A 17 -24.59 -2.18 5.45
N LEU A 18 -25.16 -2.76 6.51
CA LEU A 18 -24.43 -3.06 7.74
C LEU A 18 -23.36 -4.14 7.53
N THR A 19 -23.66 -5.17 6.73
CA THR A 19 -22.68 -6.23 6.40
C THR A 19 -21.57 -5.76 5.47
N ALA A 20 -21.80 -4.71 4.67
CA ALA A 20 -20.77 -4.14 3.81
C ALA A 20 -19.67 -3.42 4.61
N LEU A 21 -19.96 -2.98 5.84
CA LEU A 21 -18.99 -2.29 6.70
C LEU A 21 -18.10 -3.23 7.54
N SER A 22 -18.41 -4.53 7.62
CA SER A 22 -17.66 -5.49 8.45
C SER A 22 -16.40 -6.09 7.79
N GLY A 23 -15.90 -5.49 6.70
CA GLY A 23 -14.89 -6.10 5.83
C GLY A 23 -13.58 -6.56 6.50
N CYS A 24 -13.11 -5.84 7.53
CA CYS A 24 -11.85 -6.18 8.23
C CYS A 24 -12.07 -6.73 9.65
N ALA A 25 -13.31 -6.94 10.08
CA ALA A 25 -13.60 -7.36 11.45
C ALA A 25 -13.15 -8.80 11.75
N SER A 26 -12.92 -9.62 10.71
CA SER A 26 -12.45 -11.00 10.82
C SER A 26 -10.94 -11.16 10.68
N ILE A 27 -10.19 -10.06 10.51
CA ILE A 27 -8.73 -10.12 10.47
C ILE A 27 -8.25 -10.47 11.88
N SER A 28 -7.76 -11.70 12.04
CA SER A 28 -7.12 -12.14 13.28
C SER A 28 -5.86 -11.31 13.48
N THR A 29 -5.76 -10.66 14.64
CA THR A 29 -4.56 -9.90 14.99
C THR A 29 -3.42 -10.88 15.23
N VAL A 30 -2.37 -10.76 14.41
CA VAL A 30 -1.16 -11.58 14.52
C VAL A 30 -0.47 -11.28 15.86
N GLN A 31 -0.15 -12.32 16.62
CA GLN A 31 0.46 -12.17 17.94
C GLN A 31 1.87 -11.59 17.82
N PRO A 32 2.36 -10.80 18.81
CA PRO A 32 3.63 -10.10 18.69
C PRO A 32 4.84 -10.98 18.33
N TRP A 33 4.87 -12.23 18.80
CA TRP A 33 5.93 -13.21 18.54
C TRP A 33 5.85 -13.87 17.16
N GLU A 34 4.67 -13.90 16.53
CA GLU A 34 4.51 -14.41 15.16
C GLU A 34 5.09 -13.43 14.12
N LYS A 35 5.25 -12.15 14.48
CA LYS A 35 5.85 -11.12 13.62
C LYS A 35 7.34 -11.35 13.35
N GLY A 36 8.05 -12.10 14.20
CA GLY A 36 9.47 -12.38 14.03
C GLY A 36 9.77 -13.16 12.74
N THR A 37 8.88 -14.07 12.35
CA THR A 37 9.00 -14.86 11.11
C THR A 37 8.60 -14.05 9.86
N LEU A 38 7.75 -13.03 10.02
CA LEU A 38 7.23 -12.19 8.93
C LEU A 38 8.10 -10.96 8.65
N ALA A 39 8.87 -10.49 9.62
CA ALA A 39 9.74 -9.32 9.47
C ALA A 39 11.11 -9.71 8.88
N ARG A 40 11.11 -10.17 7.63
CA ARG A 40 12.36 -10.56 6.96
C ARG A 40 13.23 -9.32 6.67
N PRO A 41 14.56 -9.40 6.78
CA PRO A 41 15.46 -8.27 6.52
C PRO A 41 15.28 -7.65 5.12
N GLU A 42 14.88 -8.44 4.13
CA GLU A 42 14.68 -7.99 2.75
C GLU A 42 13.45 -7.08 2.60
N MET A 43 12.52 -7.08 3.57
CA MET A 43 11.37 -6.17 3.58
C MET A 43 11.72 -4.77 4.14
N THR A 44 12.96 -4.55 4.56
CA THR A 44 13.41 -3.23 5.00
C THR A 44 13.66 -2.31 3.81
N PHE A 45 13.33 -1.02 3.96
CA PHE A 45 13.66 -0.03 2.93
C PHE A 45 15.18 0.05 2.75
N GLY A 46 15.64 -0.14 1.51
CA GLY A 46 17.07 -0.15 1.21
C GLY A 46 17.82 -1.39 1.73
N GLY A 47 17.11 -2.47 2.05
CA GLY A 47 17.71 -3.73 2.50
C GLY A 47 18.66 -4.35 1.48
N ASP A 48 18.34 -4.25 0.19
CA ASP A 48 19.21 -4.65 -0.92
C ASP A 48 19.88 -3.44 -1.58
N LYS A 49 21.22 -3.45 -1.55
CA LYS A 49 22.05 -2.42 -2.19
C LYS A 49 21.97 -2.47 -3.72
N LEU A 50 21.78 -3.65 -4.31
CA LEU A 50 21.68 -3.80 -5.76
C LEU A 50 20.37 -3.22 -6.26
N GLU A 51 19.25 -3.58 -5.61
CA GLU A 51 17.94 -2.99 -5.88
C GLU A 51 17.95 -1.47 -5.73
N ALA A 52 18.55 -0.95 -4.65
CA ALA A 52 18.68 0.49 -4.44
C ALA A 52 19.43 1.19 -5.57
N ARG A 53 20.52 0.60 -6.07
CA ARG A 53 21.29 1.15 -7.21
C ARG A 53 20.54 1.08 -8.53
N PHE A 54 19.77 0.01 -8.74
CA PHE A 54 18.95 -0.14 -9.93
C PHE A 54 17.82 0.89 -9.97
N ASN A 55 17.12 1.07 -8.85
CA ASN A 55 16.08 2.10 -8.71
C ASN A 55 16.66 3.49 -8.91
N GLU A 56 17.80 3.81 -8.29
CA GLU A 56 18.49 5.08 -8.49
C GLU A 56 18.85 5.31 -9.97
N HIS A 57 19.30 4.28 -10.69
CA HIS A 57 19.59 4.38 -12.11
C HIS A 57 18.35 4.72 -12.95
N ILE A 58 17.19 4.13 -12.62
CA ILE A 58 15.92 4.43 -13.30
C ILE A 58 15.48 5.87 -12.99
N TYR A 59 15.48 6.25 -11.71
CA TYR A 59 15.06 7.59 -11.29
C TYR A 59 15.94 8.67 -11.91
N THR A 60 17.26 8.52 -11.84
CA THR A 60 18.19 9.45 -12.49
C THR A 60 18.02 9.48 -14.01
N SER A 61 17.78 8.35 -14.66
CA SER A 61 17.59 8.31 -16.12
C SER A 61 16.30 9.02 -16.57
N ARG A 62 15.28 9.08 -15.72
CA ARG A 62 13.99 9.72 -16.05
C ARG A 62 13.89 11.16 -15.55
N GLU A 63 14.52 11.45 -14.43
CA GLU A 63 14.39 12.71 -13.68
C GLU A 63 15.74 13.40 -13.50
N ALA A 64 16.72 13.10 -14.37
CA ALA A 64 18.07 13.68 -14.34
C ALA A 64 18.04 15.20 -14.20
N ALA A 65 17.08 15.91 -14.80
CA ALA A 65 17.02 17.38 -14.68
C ALA A 65 16.93 17.90 -13.22
N SER A 66 16.49 17.06 -12.27
CA SER A 66 16.21 17.41 -10.87
C SER A 66 17.40 17.26 -9.92
N GLY A 67 18.50 16.63 -10.36
CA GLY A 67 19.56 16.18 -9.44
C GLY A 67 19.23 14.81 -8.84
N GLY A 68 20.05 13.80 -9.12
CA GLY A 68 19.99 12.47 -8.51
C GLY A 68 20.63 12.42 -7.12
N SER A 69 20.62 11.25 -6.49
CA SER A 69 21.10 11.03 -5.11
C SER A 69 22.62 11.16 -4.92
N SER A 70 23.35 11.72 -5.88
CA SER A 70 24.80 11.95 -5.80
C SER A 70 25.20 13.31 -6.39
N VAL A 71 26.35 13.84 -5.96
CA VAL A 71 26.85 15.21 -6.24
C VAL A 71 27.12 15.51 -7.73
N GLY A 72 26.87 14.57 -8.64
CA GLY A 72 26.90 14.79 -10.09
C GLY A 72 25.73 14.12 -10.82
N GLY A 73 24.70 13.70 -10.08
CA GLY A 73 23.67 12.78 -10.55
C GLY A 73 22.44 13.44 -11.16
N GLY A 74 22.46 14.72 -11.52
CA GLY A 74 21.33 15.26 -12.28
C GLY A 74 21.41 16.72 -12.68
N GLY A 75 21.28 16.93 -13.97
CA GLY A 75 21.07 18.20 -14.67
C GLY A 75 21.35 17.98 -16.17
N CYS A 76 21.22 19.02 -16.99
CA CYS A 76 21.59 19.06 -18.42
C CYS A 76 23.06 18.70 -18.72
N GLY A 77 23.83 18.20 -17.74
CA GLY A 77 25.20 17.75 -17.94
C GLY A 77 26.20 18.88 -18.22
N CYS A 78 25.83 20.14 -18.02
CA CYS A 78 26.76 21.26 -18.16
C CYS A 78 27.68 21.32 -16.93
N ASN A 79 28.78 20.59 -16.97
CA ASN A 79 30.03 21.09 -16.41
C ASN A 79 30.63 22.09 -17.40
#